data_AF-A0A3S0DMR4-F1
#
_entry.id   AF-A0A3S0DMR4-F1
#
_cell.length_a   1.000
_cell.length_b   1.000
_cell.length_c   1.000
_cell.angle_alpha   90.00
_cell.angle_beta   90.00
_cell.angle_gamma   90.00
#
_symmetry.space_group_name_H-M   'P 1'
#
loop_
_entity.id
_entity.type
_entity.pdbx_description
1 polymer ?
#
loop_
_entity_poly.entity_id
_entity_poly.type
_entity_poly.pdbx_seq_one_letter_code
_entity_poly.pdbx_strand_id
1 'polypeptide(L)' 'MTMNLLNLPDFKVQKVEESDHDYHVYAEASNTPSACNHCSSSRLIGHGRNEQVIRDL' A
#
# COMPACT_ATOMS: atom_id res chain seq x y z
N MET A 1 8.11 2.01 -17.01
CA MET A 1 7.27 1.51 -15.90
C MET A 1 7.82 0.16 -15.49
N THR A 2 8.32 0.04 -14.27
CA THR A 2 8.74 -1.25 -13.71
C THR A 2 7.49 -1.92 -13.13
N MET A 3 7.09 -3.04 -13.74
CA MET A 3 5.92 -3.81 -13.32
C MET A 3 6.29 -4.64 -12.07
N ASN A 4 5.78 -4.22 -10.91
CA ASN A 4 5.92 -4.99 -9.67
C ASN A 4 4.89 -6.14 -9.64
N LEU A 5 5.10 -7.14 -8.78
CA LEU A 5 4.25 -8.34 -8.65
C LEU A 5 2.73 -8.02 -8.57
N LEU A 6 2.36 -6.94 -7.85
CA LEU A 6 0.97 -6.52 -7.69
C LEU A 6 0.36 -5.86 -8.93
N ASN A 7 1.17 -5.43 -9.90
CA ASN A 7 0.75 -4.59 -11.03
C ASN A 7 -0.06 -3.33 -10.62
N LEU A 8 0.17 -2.82 -9.40
CA LEU A 8 -0.45 -1.61 -8.88
C LEU A 8 0.59 -0.47 -8.91
N PRO A 9 0.43 0.58 -9.73
CA PRO A 9 1.43 1.64 -9.89
C PRO A 9 1.58 2.52 -8.65
N ASP A 10 0.50 2.68 -7.87
CA ASP A 10 0.48 3.49 -6.65
C ASP A 10 1.05 2.76 -5.42
N PHE A 11 1.47 1.50 -5.58
CA PHE A 11 2.04 0.70 -4.52
C PHE A 11 3.44 0.23 -4.87
N LYS A 12 4.34 0.36 -3.90
CA LYS A 12 5.71 -0.14 -4.00
C LYS A 12 5.82 -1.41 -3.16
N VAL A 13 6.18 -2.51 -3.80
CA VAL A 13 6.45 -3.78 -3.11
C VAL A 13 7.74 -3.64 -2.31
N GLN A 14 7.67 -3.83 -1.00
CA GLN A 14 8.80 -3.83 -0.08
C GLN A 14 9.36 -5.24 0.13
N LYS A 15 8.47 -6.23 0.27
CA LYS A 15 8.86 -7.62 0.52
C LYS A 15 7.81 -8.56 -0.07
N VAL A 16 8.27 -9.69 -0.59
CA VAL A 16 7.42 -10.81 -0.99
C VAL A 16 7.90 -12.02 -0.21
N GLU A 17 6.99 -12.68 0.49
CA GLU A 17 7.20 -13.99 1.07
C GLU A 17 6.36 -15.00 0.28
N GLU A 18 7.01 -16.05 -0.20
CA GLU A 18 6.36 -17.15 -0.92
C GLU A 18 6.14 -18.30 0.08
N SER A 19 4.92 -18.82 0.12
CA SER A 19 4.55 -20.05 0.82
C SER A 19 4.23 -21.14 -0.22
N ASP A 20 3.98 -22.37 0.23
CA ASP A 20 3.64 -23.49 -0.66
C ASP A 20 2.37 -23.24 -1.50
N HIS A 21 1.48 -22.34 -1.05
CA HIS A 21 0.16 -22.12 -1.64
C HIS A 21 -0.19 -20.65 -1.89
N ASP A 22 0.61 -19.70 -1.41
CA ASP A 22 0.25 -18.28 -1.42
C ASP A 22 1.47 -17.36 -1.41
N TYR A 23 1.21 -16.10 -1.77
CA TYR A 23 2.17 -14.99 -1.70
C TYR A 23 1.72 -13.99 -0.65
N HIS A 24 2.58 -13.74 0.34
CA HIS A 24 2.44 -12.63 1.27
C HIS A 24 3.25 -11.44 0.74
N VAL A 25 2.54 -10.45 0.20
CA VAL A 25 3.16 -9.25 -0.38
C VAL A 25 3.01 -8.08 0.58
N TYR A 26 4.13 -7.57 1.07
CA TYR A 26 4.21 -6.33 1.83
C TYR A 26 4.47 -5.17 0.87
N ALA A 27 3.54 -4.22 0.81
CA ALA A 27 3.65 -3.04 -0.03
C ALA A 27 3.35 -1.75 0.75
N GLU A 28 3.97 -0.66 0.34
CA GLU A 28 3.71 0.69 0.84
C GLU A 28 3.07 1.55 -0.25
N ALA A 29 2.20 2.48 0.14
CA ALA A 29 1.65 3.46 -0.79
C ALA A 29 2.78 4.40 -1.25
N SER A 30 3.01 4.46 -2.56
CA SER A 30 4.02 5.32 -3.18
C SER A 30 3.73 6.80 -2.95
N ASN A 31 2.44 7.17 -2.92
CA ASN A 31 1.98 8.53 -2.75
C ASN A 31 1.16 8.63 -1.46
N THR A 32 1.76 9.14 -0.40
CA THR A 32 1.02 9.44 0.83
C THR A 32 0.11 10.64 0.60
N PRO A 33 -1.13 10.62 1.12
CA PRO A 33 -2.01 11.78 1.00
C PRO A 33 -1.38 12.96 1.74
N SER A 34 -1.28 14.10 1.08
CA SER A 34 -0.83 15.37 1.66
C SER A 34 -1.99 16.24 2.15
N ALA A 35 -3.22 15.91 1.73
CA ALA A 35 -4.44 16.55 2.15
C ALA A 35 -5.59 15.54 2.31
N CYS A 36 -6.59 15.91 3.10
CA CYS A 36 -7.78 15.08 3.28
C CYS A 36 -8.61 15.09 1.99
N ASN A 37 -8.95 13.91 1.46
CA ASN A 37 -9.78 13.78 0.25
C ASN A 37 -11.19 14.38 0.39
N HIS A 38 -11.69 14.58 1.61
CA HIS A 38 -13.02 15.14 1.87
C HIS A 38 -13.02 16.67 2.02
N CYS A 39 -12.03 17.25 2.71
CA CYS A 39 -12.04 18.67 3.07
C CYS A 39 -10.81 19.45 2.57
N SER A 40 -9.88 18.81 1.87
CA SER A 40 -8.63 19.38 1.35
C SER A 40 -7.72 19.99 2.42
N SER A 41 -7.99 19.73 3.70
CA SER A 41 -7.12 20.15 4.80
C SER A 41 -5.78 19.45 4.70
N SER A 42 -4.69 20.22 4.72
CA SER A 42 -3.31 19.73 4.83
C SER A 42 -2.94 19.32 6.27
N ARG A 43 -3.80 19.61 7.24
CA ARG A 43 -3.62 19.22 8.65
C ARG A 43 -4.07 17.78 8.85
N LEU A 44 -3.38 16.85 8.19
CA LEU A 44 -3.59 15.43 8.37
C LEU A 44 -3.04 14.99 9.72
N ILE A 45 -3.90 14.35 10.53
CA ILE A 45 -3.46 13.68 11.75
C ILE A 45 -3.06 12.26 11.37
N GLY A 46 -1.76 11.99 11.36
CA GLY A 46 -1.24 10.65 11.15
C GLY A 46 -1.46 9.79 12.39
N HIS A 47 -2.35 8.79 12.31
CA HIS A 47 -2.57 7.82 13.38
C HIS A 47 -1.49 6.71 13.45
N GLY A 48 -0.30 6.93 12.85
CA GLY A 48 0.76 5.93 12.71
C GLY A 48 0.64 5.10 11.43
N ARG A 49 1.35 3.96 11.38
CA ARG A 49 1.34 3.02 10.25
C ARG A 49 0.03 2.22 10.27
N ASN A 50 -0.79 2.36 9.21
CA ASN A 50 -1.97 1.53 9.04
C ASN A 50 -1.61 0.34 8.13
N GLU A 51 -1.63 -0.86 8.70
CA GLU A 51 -1.42 -2.10 7.94
C GLU A 51 -2.78 -2.74 7.69
N GLN A 52 -3.07 -3.02 6.42
CA GLN A 52 -4.29 -3.70 6.00
C GLN A 52 -3.90 -4.96 5.24
N VAL A 53 -4.44 -6.09 5.68
CA VAL A 53 -4.30 -7.36 4.98
C VAL A 53 -5.50 -7.49 4.04
N ILE A 54 -5.23 -7.55 2.75
CA ILE A 54 -6.22 -7.80 1.70
C ILE A 54 -5.94 -9.19 1.17
N ARG A 55 -6.97 -10.05 1.15
CA ARG A 55 -6.91 -11.39 0.58
C ARG A 55 -7.64 -11.36 -0.76
N ASP A 56 -6.97 -11.81 -1.81
CA ASP A 56 -7.63 -12.14 -3.06
C ASP A 56 -8.48 -13.41 -2.84
N LEU A 57 -9.64 -13.48 -3.49
CA LEU A 57 -10.64 -14.55 -3.30
C LEU A 57 -10.33 -15.81 -4.11
#